data_AF-A0A847H886-F1
#
_entry.id   AF-A0A847H886-F1
#
_cell.length_a   1.000
_cell.length_b   1.000
_cell.length_c   1.000
_cell.angle_alpha   90.00
_cell.angle_beta   90.00
_cell.angle_gamma   90.00
#
_symmetry.space_group_name_H-M   'P 1'
#
loop_
_entity.id
_entity.type
_entity.pdbx_description
1 polymer ?
#
loop_
_entity_poly.entity_id
_entity_poly.type
_entity_poly.pdbx_seq_one_letter_code
_entity_poly.pdbx_strand_id
1 'polypeptide(L)'
;MTEKEINIEEIKKIIIHPRIGEILIQHKKITLDQLGVALDEQARNNIPIGRILIDKGFISENELVELLSLQKNIDKLLEESYSELERLKNGPQNKSQNKSI
;
A
#
# COMPACT_ATOMS: atom_id res chain seq x y z
N MET A 1 -23.86 -23.21 10.99
CA MET A 1 -22.74 -22.23 10.99
C MET A 1 -22.29 -22.12 9.56
N THR A 2 -22.69 -21.06 8.85
CA THR A 2 -22.26 -20.81 7.49
C THR A 2 -20.80 -20.37 7.51
N GLU A 3 -19.91 -21.13 6.89
CA GLU A 3 -18.56 -20.67 6.58
C GLU A 3 -18.70 -19.41 5.74
N LYS A 4 -18.17 -18.29 6.25
CA LYS A 4 -18.19 -17.02 5.51
C LYS A 4 -17.19 -17.19 4.37
N GLU A 5 -17.70 -17.39 3.16
CA GLU A 5 -16.89 -17.50 1.96
C GLU A 5 -16.06 -16.20 1.82
N ILE A 6 -14.74 -16.33 1.81
CA ILE A 6 -13.83 -15.19 1.82
C ILE A 6 -13.89 -14.50 0.44
N ASN A 7 -14.39 -13.27 0.39
CA ASN A 7 -14.48 -12.49 -0.84
C ASN A 7 -13.21 -11.66 -1.07
N ILE A 8 -12.48 -11.96 -2.15
CA ILE A 8 -11.23 -11.27 -2.54
C ILE A 8 -11.46 -9.75 -2.75
N GLU A 9 -12.59 -9.34 -3.32
CA GLU A 9 -12.90 -7.91 -3.52
C GLU A 9 -13.18 -7.17 -2.21
N GLU A 10 -13.65 -7.88 -1.19
CA GLU A 10 -13.81 -7.33 0.16
C GLU A 10 -12.46 -7.20 0.86
N ILE A 11 -11.56 -8.18 0.68
CA ILE A 11 -10.19 -8.12 1.19
C ILE A 11 -9.42 -6.93 0.60
N LYS A 12 -9.48 -6.74 -0.72
CA LYS A 12 -8.81 -5.60 -1.39
C LYS A 12 -9.25 -4.24 -0.84
N LYS A 13 -10.50 -4.11 -0.38
CA LYS A 13 -11.02 -2.87 0.20
C LYS A 13 -10.55 -2.62 1.64
N ILE A 14 -10.20 -3.67 2.37
CA ILE A 14 -9.78 -3.58 3.79
C ILE A 14 -8.26 -3.40 3.90
N ILE A 15 -7.49 -3.91 2.94
CA ILE A 15 -6.04 -3.78 2.93
C ILE A 15 -5.64 -2.36 2.47
N ILE A 16 -4.91 -1.68 3.34
CA ILE A 16 -4.45 -0.30 3.14
C ILE A 16 -3.02 -0.35 2.62
N HIS A 17 -2.79 0.25 1.45
CA HIS A 17 -1.43 0.49 0.96
C HIS A 17 -0.79 1.60 1.82
N PRO A 18 0.34 1.32 2.49
CA PRO A 18 0.92 2.28 3.40
C PRO A 18 1.36 3.53 2.65
N ARG A 19 1.01 4.69 3.19
CA ARG A 19 1.45 5.98 2.64
C ARG A 19 2.89 6.24 3.08
N ILE A 20 3.66 6.95 2.26
CA ILE A 20 5.07 7.26 2.59
C ILE A 20 5.22 7.95 3.95
N GLY A 21 4.29 8.82 4.34
CA GLY A 21 4.30 9.48 5.65
C GLY A 21 4.16 8.49 6.82
N GLU A 22 3.36 7.43 6.67
CA GLU A 22 3.19 6.39 7.69
C GLU A 22 4.48 5.56 7.83
N ILE A 23 5.08 5.19 6.69
CA ILE A 23 6.36 4.47 6.65
C ILE A 23 7.45 5.30 7.33
N LEU A 24 7.53 6.60 7.03
CA LEU A 24 8.50 7.52 7.63
C LEU A 24 8.36 7.61 9.17
N ILE A 25 7.12 7.61 9.69
CA ILE A 25 6.88 7.59 11.14
C ILE A 25 7.26 6.24 11.75
N GLN A 26 6.85 5.13 11.14
CA GLN A 26 7.15 3.77 11.62
C GLN A 26 8.66 3.52 11.70
N HIS A 27 9.43 4.06 10.73
CA HIS A 27 10.89 4.00 10.71
C HIS A 27 11.56 5.11 11.55
N LYS A 28 10.80 5.88 12.33
CA LYS A 28 11.26 6.96 13.21
C LYS A 28 12.10 8.03 12.49
N LYS A 29 11.84 8.24 11.19
CA LYS A 29 12.49 9.29 10.39
C LYS A 29 11.85 10.65 10.62
N ILE A 30 10.54 10.66 10.87
CA ILE A 30 9.81 11.88 11.22
C ILE A 30 8.85 11.62 12.38
N THR A 31 8.45 12.69 13.08
CA THR A 31 7.37 12.67 14.06
C THR A 31 6.01 12.94 13.40
N LEU A 32 4.92 12.69 14.14
CA LEU A 32 3.58 13.09 13.72
C LEU A 32 3.47 14.61 13.49
N ASP A 33 4.10 15.41 14.34
CA ASP A 33 4.08 16.88 14.22
C ASP A 33 4.81 17.35 12.95
N GLN A 34 5.98 16.75 12.66
CA GLN A 34 6.73 17.04 11.44
C GLN A 34 5.94 16.66 10.19
N LEU A 35 5.24 15.52 10.23
CA LEU A 35 4.34 15.12 9.15
C LEU A 35 3.17 16.12 8.99
N GLY A 36 2.57 16.57 10.09
CA GLY A 36 1.51 17.58 10.08
C GLY A 36 1.95 18.88 9.43
N VAL A 37 3.11 19.41 9.82
CA VAL A 37 3.71 20.61 9.22
C VAL A 37 3.92 20.44 7.71
N ALA A 38 4.37 19.26 7.27
CA ALA A 38 4.60 18.99 5.85
C ALA A 38 3.29 18.84 5.05
N LEU A 39 2.26 18.21 5.64
CA LEU A 39 0.93 18.08 5.03
C LEU A 39 0.25 19.44 4.84
N ASP A 40 0.34 20.30 5.85
CA ASP A 40 -0.20 21.66 5.79
C ASP A 40 0.43 22.47 4.66
N GLU A 41 1.73 22.31 4.43
CA GLU A 41 2.44 22.98 3.34
C GLU A 41 2.13 22.36 1.97
N GLN A 42 1.99 21.03 1.90
CA GLN A 42 1.55 20.33 0.70
C GLN A 42 0.18 20.82 0.26
N ALA A 43 -0.76 20.99 1.19
CA ALA A 43 -2.12 21.46 0.90
C ALA A 43 -2.14 22.90 0.35
N ARG A 44 -1.21 23.75 0.80
CA ARG A 44 -1.10 25.15 0.33
C ARG A 44 -0.43 25.28 -1.03
N ASN A 45 0.60 24.47 -1.28
CA ASN A 45 1.51 24.68 -2.41
C ASN A 45 1.38 23.62 -3.52
N ASN A 46 0.62 22.54 -3.29
CA ASN A 46 0.48 21.39 -4.18
C ASN A 46 1.83 20.74 -4.57
N ILE A 47 2.76 20.69 -3.62
CA ILE A 47 4.11 20.11 -3.78
C ILE A 47 4.14 18.69 -3.20
N PRO A 48 4.94 17.76 -3.75
CA PRO A 48 5.12 16.43 -3.15
C PRO A 48 5.63 16.51 -1.70
N ILE A 49 5.00 15.77 -0.80
CA ILE A 49 5.35 15.80 0.63
C ILE A 49 6.81 15.43 0.91
N GLY A 50 7.37 14.46 0.18
CA GLY A 50 8.77 14.08 0.30
C GLY A 50 9.73 15.25 0.02
N ARG A 51 9.39 16.12 -0.93
CA ARG A 51 10.17 17.32 -1.22
C ARG A 51 10.12 18.31 -0.05
N ILE A 52 8.94 18.54 0.50
CA ILE A 52 8.75 19.41 1.67
C ILE A 52 9.53 18.90 2.88
N LEU A 53 9.53 17.58 3.11
CA LEU A 53 10.27 16.97 4.22
C LEU A 53 11.79 17.14 4.06
N ILE A 54 12.31 17.09 2.84
CA ILE A 54 13.73 17.38 2.54
C ILE A 54 14.03 18.87 2.72
N ASP A 55 13.21 19.75 2.14
CA ASP A 55 13.42 21.20 2.20
C ASP A 55 13.36 21.73 3.65
N LYS A 56 12.60 21.07 4.52
CA LYS A 56 12.54 21.35 5.97
C LYS A 56 13.68 20.71 6.78
N GLY A 57 14.51 19.88 6.15
CA GLY A 57 15.60 19.17 6.80
C GLY A 57 15.14 18.06 7.76
N PHE A 58 13.91 17.56 7.62
CA PHE A 58 13.39 16.47 8.46
C PHE A 58 13.93 15.11 8.02
N ILE A 59 14.21 14.95 6.72
CA ILE A 59 14.85 13.77 6.15
C ILE A 59 15.86 14.18 5.08
N SER A 60 16.81 13.30 4.78
CA SER A 60 17.67 13.40 3.61
C SER A 60 17.03 12.80 2.36
N GLU A 61 17.56 13.16 1.19
CA GLU A 61 17.14 12.56 -0.10
C GLU A 61 17.38 11.05 -0.14
N ASN A 62 18.51 10.58 0.42
CA ASN A 62 18.82 9.16 0.50
C ASN A 62 17.79 8.38 1.32
N GLU A 63 17.37 8.92 2.47
CA GLU A 63 16.33 8.30 3.30
C GLU A 63 14.97 8.28 2.59
N LEU A 64 14.64 9.33 1.83
CA LEU A 64 13.42 9.34 1.03
C LEU A 64 13.46 8.24 -0.04
N VAL A 65 14.57 8.09 -0.76
CA VAL A 65 14.74 7.07 -1.81
C VAL A 65 14.64 5.65 -1.23
N GLU A 66 15.27 5.40 -0.09
CA GLU A 66 15.21 4.12 0.61
C GLU A 66 13.76 3.74 0.96
N LEU A 67 13.02 4.68 1.56
CA LEU A 67 11.66 4.41 2.02
C LEU A 67 10.62 4.37 0.89
N LEU A 68 10.82 5.12 -0.20
CA LEU A 68 10.01 4.99 -1.41
C LEU A 68 10.22 3.61 -2.06
N SER A 69 11.45 3.10 -2.02
CA SER A 69 11.75 1.76 -2.53
C SER A 69 11.04 0.69 -1.69
N LEU A 70 11.03 0.86 -0.36
CA LEU A 70 10.27 -0.01 0.54
C LEU A 70 8.77 0.04 0.25
N GLN A 71 8.19 1.23 0.12
CA GLN A 71 6.77 1.41 -0.21
C GLN A 71 6.40 0.65 -1.49
N LYS A 72 7.18 0.83 -2.55
CA LYS A 72 6.97 0.16 -3.84
C LYS A 72 7.07 -1.37 -3.74
N ASN A 73 7.98 -1.89 -2.91
CA ASN A 73 8.10 -3.32 -2.69
C ASN A 73 6.89 -3.90 -1.94
N ILE A 74 6.32 -3.14 -0.99
CA ILE A 74 5.09 -3.52 -0.30
C ILE A 74 3.93 -3.58 -1.29
N ASP A 75 3.76 -2.55 -2.12
CA ASP A 75 2.72 -2.52 -3.15
C ASP A 75 2.82 -3.74 -4.07
N LYS A 76 4.04 -4.05 -4.53
CA LYS A 76 4.29 -5.22 -5.38
C LYS A 76 3.92 -6.54 -4.70
N LEU A 77 4.30 -6.71 -3.43
CA LEU A 77 4.00 -7.93 -2.68
C LEU A 77 2.49 -8.11 -2.46
N LEU A 78 1.76 -7.03 -2.23
CA LEU A 78 0.30 -7.05 -2.11
C LEU A 78 -0.34 -7.48 -3.42
N GLU A 79 0.08 -6.92 -4.55
CA GLU A 79 -0.42 -7.29 -5.88
C GLU A 79 -0.14 -8.76 -6.24
N GLU A 80 1.06 -9.26 -5.92
CA GLU A 80 1.41 -10.67 -6.10
C GLU A 80 0.53 -11.58 -5.24
N SER A 81 0.28 -11.19 -3.99
CA SER A 81 -0.59 -11.94 -3.07
C SER A 81 -2.03 -12.00 -3.59
N TYR A 82 -2.58 -10.90 -4.10
CA TYR A 82 -3.93 -10.89 -4.70
C TYR A 82 -4.02 -11.76 -5.95
N SER A 83 -3.01 -11.66 -6.82
CA SER A 83 -2.95 -12.44 -8.05
C SER A 83 -2.98 -13.95 -7.75
N GLU A 84 -2.28 -14.37 -6.69
CA GLU A 84 -2.28 -15.77 -6.27
C GLU A 84 -3.63 -16.20 -5.65
N LEU A 85 -4.24 -15.35 -4.83
CA LEU A 85 -5.58 -15.62 -4.29
C LEU A 85 -6.63 -15.78 -5.41
N GLU A 86 -6.57 -14.94 -6.43
CA GLU A 86 -7.46 -15.05 -7.60
C GLU A 86 -7.24 -16.35 -8.37
N ARG A 87 -5.99 -16.78 -8.53
CA ARG A 87 -5.66 -18.07 -9.17
C ARG A 87 -6.20 -19.25 -8.39
N LEU A 88 -6.02 -19.25 -7.07
CA LEU A 88 -6.51 -20.31 -6.18
C LEU A 88 -8.04 -20.38 -6.19
N LYS A 89 -8.72 -19.23 -6.17
CA LYS A 89 -10.18 -19.16 -6.30
C LYS A 89 -10.66 -19.67 -7.66
N ASN A 90 -9.94 -19.36 -8.74
CA ASN A 90 -10.31 -19.68 -10.12
C ASN A 90 -9.67 -20.98 -10.66
N GLY A 91 -9.23 -21.90 -9.79
CA GLY A 91 -8.60 -23.18 -10.16
C GLY A 91 -9.44 -24.02 -11.15
N PRO A 92 -8.90 -25.13 -11.70
CA PRO A 92 -9.38 -25.81 -12.92
C PRO A 92 -10.82 -26.38 -12.91
N GLN A 93 -11.63 -26.15 -11.88
CA GLN A 93 -12.96 -26.72 -11.66
C GLN A 93 -14.10 -26.09 -12.50
N ASN A 94 -13.83 -25.15 -13.40
CA ASN A 94 -14.87 -24.58 -14.29
C ASN A 94 -14.83 -25.15 -15.74
N LYS A 95 -14.31 -26.37 -15.94
CA LYS A 95 -14.26 -27.04 -17.25
C LYS A 95 -14.89 -28.44 -17.33
N SER A 96 -15.45 -28.98 -16.24
CA SER A 96 -15.89 -30.40 -16.22
C SER A 96 -17.37 -30.65 -15.88
N GLN A 97 -18.24 -29.64 -15.81
CA GLN A 97 -19.68 -29.87 -15.56
C GLN A 97 -20.64 -29.35 -16.65
N ASN A 98 -20.16 -29.08 -17.86
CA ASN A 98 -21.03 -28.76 -18.99
C ASN A 98 -20.74 -29.66 -20.21
N LYS A 99 -20.86 -30.98 -20.01
CA LYS A 99 -21.03 -32.01 -21.05
C LYS A 99 -21.52 -33.28 -20.33
N SER A 100 -22.61 -33.87 -20.85
CA SER A 100 -23.53 -34.82 -20.19
C SER A 100 -24.54 -34.06 -19.32
N ILE A 101 -25.83 -33.97 -19.67
CA ILE A 101 -26.73 -34.90 -20.35
C ILE A 101 -27.71 -34.09 -21.21
#